data_AF-A0A939JJN3-F1
#
_entry.id   AF-A0A939JJN3-F1
#
_cell.length_a   1.000
_cell.length_b   1.000
_cell.length_c   1.000
_cell.angle_alpha   90.00
_cell.angle_beta   90.00
_cell.angle_gamma   90.00
#
_symmetry.space_group_name_H-M   'P 1'
#
loop_
_entity.id
_entity.type
_entity.pdbx_description
1 polymer ?
#
loop_
_entity_poly.entity_id
_entity_poly.type
_entity_poly.pdbx_seq_one_letter_code
_entity_poly.pdbx_strand_id
1 'polypeptide(L)'
;LAASPAQSAATALSHAADEIALLREEHRAEARIWLAFVAQAAVSEPLAGPLRTSYAALQNLLVRLITEATESGSADEGATPSDPQREARTLLALADGLTTHVLIGHLAAEEAEEVLHAHLVGLW
;
A
#
# COMPACT_ATOMS: atom_id res chain seq x y z
N LEU A 1 15.35 -12.41 -21.38
CA LEU A 1 14.15 -13.15 -20.94
C LEU A 1 13.19 -12.12 -20.37
N ALA A 2 11.98 -11.98 -20.92
CA ALA A 2 10.98 -11.08 -20.35
C ALA A 2 10.42 -11.70 -19.06
N ALA A 3 10.16 -10.90 -18.02
CA ALA A 3 9.55 -11.37 -16.78
C ALA A 3 8.15 -11.95 -17.05
N SER A 4 7.72 -12.91 -16.23
CA SER A 4 6.34 -13.43 -16.31
C SER A 4 5.33 -12.32 -15.94
N PRO A 5 4.06 -12.42 -16.39
CA PRO A 5 3.03 -11.44 -16.03
C PRO A 5 2.89 -11.24 -14.52
N ALA A 6 2.89 -12.33 -13.72
CA ALA A 6 2.83 -12.22 -12.27
C ALA A 6 4.06 -11.58 -11.62
N GLN A 7 5.26 -11.87 -12.12
CA GLN A 7 6.47 -11.20 -11.62
C GLN A 7 6.42 -9.69 -11.93
N SER A 8 5.81 -9.32 -13.06
CA SER A 8 5.58 -7.93 -13.42
C SER A 8 4.53 -7.28 -12.52
N ALA A 9 3.44 -7.98 -12.20
CA ALA A 9 2.39 -7.51 -11.27
C ALA A 9 2.91 -7.35 -9.84
N ALA A 10 3.71 -8.31 -9.34
CA ALA A 10 4.35 -8.22 -8.03
C ALA A 10 5.32 -7.03 -7.96
N THR A 11 6.12 -6.82 -9.00
CA THR A 11 7.03 -5.64 -9.09
C THR A 11 6.24 -4.33 -9.11
N ALA A 12 5.15 -4.27 -9.87
CA ALA A 12 4.28 -3.11 -9.93
C ALA A 12 3.55 -2.86 -8.60
N LEU A 13 3.17 -3.91 -7.87
CA LEU A 13 2.58 -3.80 -6.54
C LEU A 13 3.58 -3.21 -5.54
N SER A 14 4.81 -3.72 -5.50
CA SER A 14 5.86 -3.20 -4.62
C SER A 14 6.14 -1.72 -4.91
N HIS A 15 6.26 -1.35 -6.18
CA HIS A 15 6.42 0.04 -6.56
C HIS A 15 5.21 0.90 -6.14
N ALA A 16 3.98 0.42 -6.35
CA ALA A 16 2.79 1.17 -5.94
C ALA A 16 2.73 1.35 -4.41
N ALA A 17 3.08 0.32 -3.64
CA ALA A 17 3.11 0.37 -2.18
C ALA A 17 4.12 1.41 -1.67
N ASP A 18 5.32 1.44 -2.24
CA ASP A 18 6.37 2.41 -1.89
C ASP A 18 5.93 3.86 -2.13
N GLU A 19 5.30 4.12 -3.28
CA GLU A 19 4.80 5.45 -3.63
C GLU A 19 3.65 5.89 -2.73
N ILE A 20 2.76 4.96 -2.33
CA ILE A 20 1.65 5.27 -1.43
C ILE A 20 2.13 5.52 0.01
N ALA A 21 3.15 4.79 0.48
CA ALA A 21 3.62 4.88 1.86
C ALA A 21 4.49 6.13 2.15
N LEU A 22 4.94 6.86 1.12
CA LEU A 22 5.64 8.16 1.26
C LEU A 22 6.78 8.15 2.30
N LEU A 23 7.51 7.02 2.43
CA LEU A 23 8.48 6.80 3.51
C LEU A 23 9.83 7.48 3.26
N ARG A 24 10.21 7.63 1.99
CA ARG A 24 11.48 8.23 1.58
C ARG A 24 11.52 9.72 1.92
N GLU A 25 12.72 10.22 2.20
CA GLU A 25 12.91 11.64 2.56
C GLU A 25 12.48 12.60 1.45
N GLU A 26 12.56 12.18 0.19
CA GLU A 26 12.05 12.96 -0.96
C GLU A 26 10.53 13.19 -0.91
N HIS A 27 9.77 12.30 -0.27
CA HIS A 27 8.32 12.39 -0.11
C HIS A 27 7.89 13.14 1.16
N ARG A 28 8.84 13.66 1.97
CA ARG A 28 8.54 14.25 3.28
C ARG A 28 7.62 15.47 3.22
N ALA A 29 7.70 16.26 2.15
CA ALA A 29 6.79 17.39 1.94
C ALA A 29 5.37 16.90 1.64
N GLU A 30 5.25 15.91 0.76
CA GLU A 30 3.98 15.30 0.37
C GLU A 30 3.30 14.60 1.55
N ALA A 31 4.06 13.82 2.34
CA ALA A 31 3.55 13.14 3.53
C ALA A 31 2.92 14.12 4.55
N ARG A 32 3.54 15.29 4.76
CA ARG A 32 2.98 16.34 5.65
C ARG A 32 1.70 16.95 5.09
N ILE A 33 1.66 17.18 3.78
CA ILE A 33 0.47 17.67 3.09
C ILE A 33 -0.66 16.64 3.21
N TRP A 34 -0.38 15.38 2.87
CA TRP A 34 -1.31 14.26 3.02
C TRP A 34 -1.88 14.19 4.44
N LEU A 35 -1.05 14.22 5.48
CA LEU A 35 -1.50 14.14 6.87
C LEU A 35 -2.44 15.29 7.25
N ALA A 36 -2.11 16.53 6.82
CA ALA A 36 -2.97 17.69 7.06
C ALA A 36 -4.32 17.55 6.33
N PHE A 37 -4.32 17.06 5.09
CA PHE A 37 -5.54 16.81 4.32
C PHE A 37 -6.40 15.71 4.94
N VAL A 38 -5.81 14.60 5.36
CA VAL A 38 -6.52 13.50 6.04
C VAL A 38 -7.14 13.98 7.35
N ALA A 39 -6.38 14.71 8.17
CA ALA A 39 -6.88 15.28 9.41
C ALA A 39 -8.07 16.24 9.18
N GLN A 40 -7.99 17.09 8.15
CA GLN A 40 -9.07 18.01 7.81
C GLN A 40 -10.28 17.28 7.21
N ALA A 41 -10.07 16.24 6.40
CA ALA A 41 -11.13 15.41 5.83
C ALA A 41 -11.93 14.69 6.92
N ALA A 42 -11.30 14.29 8.03
CA ALA A 42 -11.98 13.65 9.15
C ALA A 42 -13.07 14.53 9.80
N VAL A 43 -13.01 15.85 9.61
CA VAL A 43 -13.96 16.82 10.18
C VAL A 43 -14.72 17.61 9.11
N SER A 44 -14.52 17.31 7.83
CA SER A 44 -15.10 18.06 6.70
C SER A 44 -15.56 17.12 5.59
N GLU A 45 -16.86 16.87 5.52
CA GLU A 45 -17.45 15.99 4.49
C GLU A 45 -17.14 16.41 3.04
N PRO A 46 -17.13 17.71 2.67
CA PRO A 46 -16.70 18.12 1.33
C PRO A 46 -15.27 17.71 0.96
N LEU A 47 -14.40 17.50 1.95
CA LEU A 47 -13.03 17.01 1.76
C LEU A 47 -12.94 15.48 1.88
N ALA A 48 -13.77 14.87 2.74
CA ALA A 48 -13.85 13.43 2.90
C ALA A 48 -14.34 12.71 1.62
N GLY A 49 -15.32 13.29 0.91
CA GLY A 49 -15.88 12.71 -0.32
C GLY A 49 -14.82 12.39 -1.39
N PRO A 50 -14.05 13.38 -1.88
CA PRO A 50 -12.97 13.16 -2.83
C PRO A 50 -11.89 12.21 -2.33
N LEU A 51 -11.56 12.26 -1.04
CA LEU A 51 -10.57 11.37 -0.44
C LEU A 51 -11.03 9.90 -0.48
N ARG A 52 -12.29 9.62 -0.13
CA ARG A 52 -12.85 8.26 -0.23
C ARG A 52 -12.86 7.73 -1.67
N THR A 53 -13.16 8.58 -2.65
CA THR A 53 -13.07 8.21 -4.07
C THR A 53 -11.64 7.85 -4.47
N SER A 54 -10.65 8.61 -3.98
CA SER A 54 -9.23 8.35 -4.25
C SER A 54 -8.77 7.03 -3.63
N TYR A 55 -9.12 6.77 -2.36
CA TYR A 55 -8.86 5.49 -1.70
C TYR A 55 -9.54 4.31 -2.41
N ALA A 56 -10.77 4.46 -2.89
CA ALA A 56 -11.45 3.42 -3.65
C ALA A 56 -10.72 3.10 -4.96
N ALA A 57 -10.20 4.12 -5.66
CA ALA A 57 -9.41 3.92 -6.87
C ALA A 57 -8.08 3.21 -6.59
N LEU A 58 -7.36 3.62 -5.53
CA LEU A 58 -6.14 2.95 -5.08
C LEU A 58 -6.42 1.49 -4.68
N GLN A 59 -7.46 1.25 -3.90
CA GLN A 59 -7.85 -0.10 -3.49
C GLN A 59 -8.12 -0.99 -4.72
N ASN A 60 -8.85 -0.48 -5.72
CA ASN A 60 -9.13 -1.24 -6.95
C ASN A 60 -7.85 -1.58 -7.74
N LEU A 61 -6.89 -0.64 -7.81
CA LEU A 61 -5.59 -0.89 -8.43
C LEU A 61 -4.84 -2.01 -7.70
N LEU A 62 -4.77 -1.93 -6.36
CA LEU A 62 -4.07 -2.92 -5.54
C LEU A 62 -4.72 -4.29 -5.62
N VAL A 63 -6.06 -4.38 -5.59
CA VAL A 63 -6.80 -5.63 -5.77
C VAL A 63 -6.38 -6.31 -7.08
N ARG A 64 -6.37 -5.56 -8.19
CA ARG A 64 -5.98 -6.12 -9.50
C ARG A 64 -4.54 -6.64 -9.48
N LEU A 65 -3.59 -5.88 -8.95
CA LEU A 65 -2.19 -6.27 -8.90
C LEU A 65 -1.96 -7.50 -8.00
N ILE A 66 -2.65 -7.57 -6.86
CA ILE A 66 -2.58 -8.72 -5.95
C ILE A 66 -3.16 -9.97 -6.62
N THR A 67 -4.33 -9.87 -7.26
CA THR A 67 -4.91 -10.97 -8.03
C THR A 67 -3.94 -11.48 -9.10
N GLU A 68 -3.40 -10.59 -9.94
CA GLU A 68 -2.48 -10.97 -11.01
C GLU A 68 -1.17 -11.60 -10.49
N ALA A 69 -0.64 -11.11 -9.36
CA ALA A 69 0.57 -11.66 -8.75
C ALA A 69 0.35 -13.05 -8.14
N THR A 70 -0.81 -13.28 -7.51
CA THR A 70 -1.14 -14.52 -6.79
C THR A 70 -1.66 -15.64 -7.70
N GLU A 71 -2.33 -15.31 -8.81
CA GLU A 71 -2.87 -16.30 -9.77
C GLU A 71 -1.80 -17.18 -10.44
N SER A 72 -0.53 -16.74 -10.46
CA SER A 72 0.59 -17.50 -11.05
C SER A 72 1.52 -18.16 -10.04
N GLY A 73 1.32 -17.92 -8.73
CA GLY A 73 2.03 -18.63 -7.67
C GLY A 73 1.46 -20.04 -7.59
N SER A 74 2.32 -21.06 -7.73
CA SER A 74 1.92 -22.45 -7.49
C SER A 74 1.28 -22.51 -6.11
N ALA A 75 -0.02 -22.77 -6.05
CA ALA A 75 -0.76 -22.92 -4.80
C ALA A 75 0.02 -23.87 -3.91
N ASP A 76 0.64 -23.34 -2.85
CA ASP A 76 1.19 -24.16 -1.80
C ASP A 76 0.01 -24.96 -1.26
N GLU A 77 0.08 -26.30 -1.36
CA GLU A 77 -1.01 -27.22 -1.04
C GLU A 77 -1.30 -27.15 0.47
N GLY A 78 -2.05 -26.13 0.90
CA GLY A 78 -2.35 -25.86 2.30
C GLY A 78 -2.52 -24.39 2.66
N ALA A 79 -2.06 -23.45 1.83
CA ALA A 79 -2.28 -22.02 2.07
C ALA A 79 -3.72 -21.65 1.70
N THR A 80 -4.44 -21.00 2.63
CA THR A 80 -5.75 -20.43 2.31
C THR A 80 -5.54 -19.28 1.33
N PRO A 81 -6.24 -19.23 0.19
CA PRO A 81 -6.09 -18.13 -0.77
C PRO A 81 -6.34 -16.79 -0.08
N SER A 82 -5.37 -15.89 -0.14
CA SER A 82 -5.53 -14.53 0.38
C SER A 82 -6.66 -13.82 -0.37
N ASP A 83 -7.59 -13.20 0.36
CA ASP A 83 -8.66 -12.37 -0.20
C ASP A 83 -8.05 -11.05 -0.72
N PRO A 84 -7.95 -10.82 -2.05
CA PRO A 84 -7.26 -9.66 -2.59
C PRO A 84 -7.88 -8.33 -2.12
N GLN A 85 -9.19 -8.31 -1.86
CA GLN A 85 -9.90 -7.15 -1.34
C GLN A 85 -9.57 -6.86 0.11
N ARG A 86 -9.32 -7.91 0.91
CA ARG A 86 -8.82 -7.74 2.28
C ARG A 86 -7.38 -7.24 2.25
N GLU A 87 -6.50 -7.87 1.46
CA GLU A 87 -5.08 -7.51 1.42
C GLU A 87 -4.87 -6.09 0.89
N ALA A 88 -5.60 -5.66 -0.13
CA ALA A 88 -5.55 -4.28 -0.61
C ALA A 88 -5.94 -3.26 0.48
N ARG A 89 -6.93 -3.57 1.33
CA ARG A 89 -7.28 -2.70 2.46
C ARG A 89 -6.22 -2.71 3.55
N THR A 90 -5.66 -3.88 3.86
CA THR A 90 -4.56 -4.02 4.81
C THR A 90 -3.37 -3.18 4.38
N LEU A 91 -2.96 -3.28 3.11
CA LEU A 91 -1.83 -2.56 2.56
C LEU A 91 -2.02 -1.04 2.61
N LEU A 92 -3.22 -0.53 2.27
CA LEU A 92 -3.51 0.90 2.40
C LEU A 92 -3.44 1.39 3.84
N ALA A 93 -4.06 0.66 4.77
CA ALA A 93 -4.03 1.01 6.18
C ALA A 93 -2.61 0.94 6.78
N LEU A 94 -1.82 -0.05 6.35
CA LEU A 94 -0.43 -0.19 6.73
C LEU A 94 0.40 0.99 6.22
N ALA A 95 0.27 1.32 4.92
CA ALA A 95 0.97 2.44 4.32
C ALA A 95 0.65 3.76 5.05
N ASP A 96 -0.64 4.09 5.24
CA ASP A 96 -1.07 5.30 5.96
C ASP A 96 -0.49 5.38 7.40
N GLY A 97 -0.50 4.23 8.10
CA GLY A 97 0.04 4.12 9.45
C GLY A 97 1.55 4.32 9.50
N LEU A 98 2.29 3.69 8.57
CA LEU A 98 3.73 3.84 8.44
C LEU A 98 4.12 5.28 8.09
N THR A 99 3.43 5.90 7.13
CA THR A 99 3.60 7.33 6.79
C THR A 99 3.50 8.19 8.06
N THR A 100 2.46 7.96 8.85
CA THR A 100 2.21 8.70 10.09
C THR A 100 3.31 8.45 11.13
N HIS A 101 3.72 7.19 11.34
CA HIS A 101 4.76 6.81 12.29
C HIS A 101 6.11 7.44 11.96
N VAL A 102 6.51 7.47 10.69
CA VAL A 102 7.74 8.14 10.27
C VAL A 102 7.62 9.65 10.45
N LEU A 103 6.48 10.26 10.09
CA LEU A 103 6.25 11.71 10.27
C LEU A 103 6.39 12.19 11.71
N ILE A 104 5.88 11.41 12.67
CA ILE A 104 5.94 11.76 14.11
C ILE A 104 7.25 11.31 14.78
N GLY A 105 8.16 10.67 14.05
CA GLY A 105 9.43 10.15 14.57
C GLY A 105 9.25 8.94 15.49
N HIS A 106 8.15 8.20 15.35
CA HIS A 106 7.95 6.94 16.07
C HIS A 106 8.78 5.81 15.46
N LEU A 107 8.92 5.79 14.14
CA LEU A 107 9.78 4.87 13.38
C LEU A 107 10.77 5.66 12.51
N ALA A 108 11.95 5.11 12.29
CA ALA A 108 12.82 5.53 11.19
C ALA A 108 12.21 5.11 9.85
N ALA A 109 12.61 5.78 8.75
CA ALA A 109 12.10 5.47 7.42
C ALA A 109 12.46 4.04 7.01
N GLU A 110 13.68 3.62 7.32
CA GLU A 110 14.22 2.29 7.02
C GLU A 110 13.43 1.19 7.75
N GLU A 111 13.10 1.40 9.04
CA GLU A 111 12.29 0.46 9.82
C GLU A 111 10.88 0.31 9.23
N ALA A 112 10.30 1.41 8.73
CA ALA A 112 8.99 1.38 8.09
C ALA A 112 9.04 0.68 6.72
N GLU A 113 10.10 0.90 5.93
CA GLU A 113 10.32 0.21 4.65
C GLU A 113 10.48 -1.31 4.86
N GLU A 114 11.18 -1.73 5.92
CA GLU A 114 11.31 -3.15 6.29
C GLU A 114 9.95 -3.78 6.62
N VAL A 115 9.08 -3.08 7.38
CA VAL A 115 7.73 -3.55 7.70
C VAL A 115 6.88 -3.68 6.43
N LEU A 116 6.92 -2.69 5.54
CA LEU A 116 6.17 -2.71 4.28
C LEU A 116 6.65 -3.86 3.38
N HIS A 117 7.97 -4.02 3.25
CA HIS A 117 8.57 -5.08 2.46
C HIS A 117 8.21 -6.47 3.01
N ALA A 118 8.28 -6.67 4.32
CA ALA A 118 7.91 -7.93 4.96
C ALA A 118 6.44 -8.29 4.72
N HIS A 119 5.54 -7.30 4.74
CA HIS A 119 4.13 -7.52 4.40
C HIS A 119 3.95 -7.96 2.94
N LEU A 120 4.61 -7.28 1.99
CA LEU A 120 4.53 -7.61 0.57
C LEU A 120 5.08 -9.00 0.25
N VAL A 121 6.22 -9.38 0.84
CA VAL A 121 6.79 -10.73 0.70
C VAL A 121 5.87 -11.79 1.29
N GLY A 122 5.05 -11.46 2.30
CA GLY A 122 4.08 -12.38 2.87
C GLY A 122 2.84 -12.65 1.99
N LEU A 123 2.68 -11.95 0.86
CA LEU A 123 1.53 -12.11 -0.04
C LEU A 123 1.68 -13.28 -1.04
N TRP A 124 2.90 -13.77 -1.27
CA TRP A 124 3.22 -14.85 -2.22
C TRP A 124 4.41 -15.69 -1.75
#